data_AF-A0AAW4YX63-F1
#
_entry.id   AF-A0AAW4YX63-F1
#
_cell.length_a   1.000
_cell.length_b   1.000
_cell.length_c   1.000
_cell.angle_alpha   90.00
_cell.angle_beta   90.00
_cell.angle_gamma   90.00
#
_symmetry.space_group_name_H-M   'P 1'
#
loop_
_entity.id
_entity.type
_entity.pdbx_description
1 polymer ?
#
loop_
_entity_poly.entity_id
_entity_poly.type
_entity_poly.pdbx_seq_one_letter_code
_entity_poly.pdbx_strand_id
1 'polypeptide(L)'
;MNLLVDALSADAFSTRRELRQALRHRRRALSPGQRKQAERALCRRLKQLPEVHRARRVALYLPNDGEIDPRPLMAWLERRGVRLYLPVLKPLSDNSLWFVHYHPGTPMRRNRFGIPEPHTRHGAHRARRMPAWALDLILLPLVGFDDRGQRMGMGGGFYDRSLAFTLRPGPRPTLIGLAHDCQRVDRLPAAPWDVPLDAIVSDTRVVRP
;
A
#
# COMPACT_ATOMS: atom_id res chain seq x y z
N MET A 1 5.43 21.93 -18.12
CA MET A 1 6.08 20.89 -18.94
C MET A 1 6.21 19.64 -18.06
N ASN A 2 5.20 18.76 -18.07
CA ASN A 2 5.25 17.50 -17.34
C ASN A 2 6.19 16.57 -18.11
N LEU A 3 7.42 16.41 -17.62
CA LEU A 3 8.24 15.27 -18.02
C LEU A 3 7.49 14.03 -17.50
N LEU A 4 6.76 13.36 -18.39
CA LEU A 4 6.43 11.95 -18.20
C LEU A 4 7.77 11.27 -17.98
N VAL A 5 8.08 10.93 -16.74
CA VAL A 5 9.31 10.19 -16.47
C VAL A 5 9.05 8.80 -17.01
N ASP A 6 9.75 8.44 -18.09
CA ASP A 6 9.56 7.15 -18.72
C ASP A 6 9.69 6.01 -17.70
N ALA A 7 8.93 4.95 -17.95
CA ALA A 7 9.01 3.73 -17.15
C ALA A 7 10.44 3.19 -17.25
N LEU A 8 11.04 2.79 -16.13
CA LEU A 8 12.34 2.11 -16.19
C LEU A 8 12.13 0.73 -16.82
N SER A 9 13.07 0.29 -17.65
CA SER A 9 13.11 -1.10 -18.05
C SER A 9 13.64 -1.95 -16.90
N ALA A 10 12.85 -2.91 -16.44
CA ALA A 10 13.22 -3.80 -15.35
C ALA A 10 14.38 -4.74 -15.74
N ASP A 11 14.49 -5.08 -17.03
CA ASP A 11 15.54 -5.96 -17.56
C ASP A 11 16.92 -5.29 -17.59
N ALA A 12 16.99 -3.98 -17.40
CA ALA A 12 18.25 -3.25 -17.21
C ALA A 12 18.91 -3.51 -15.85
N PHE A 13 18.26 -4.27 -14.95
CA PHE A 13 18.76 -4.57 -13.61
C PHE A 13 19.01 -6.06 -13.43
N SER A 14 20.18 -6.42 -12.91
CA SER A 14 20.57 -7.83 -12.75
C SER A 14 19.80 -8.54 -11.63
N THR A 15 19.28 -7.80 -10.66
CA THR A 15 18.52 -8.35 -9.54
C THR A 15 17.29 -7.52 -9.16
N ARG A 16 16.26 -8.19 -8.58
CA ARG A 16 15.14 -7.50 -7.91
C ARG A 16 15.62 -6.51 -6.84
N ARG A 17 16.79 -6.74 -6.22
CA ARG A 17 17.33 -5.86 -5.18
C ARG A 17 17.80 -4.53 -5.77
N GLU A 18 18.50 -4.56 -6.89
CA GLU A 18 18.98 -3.36 -7.60
C GLU A 18 17.82 -2.52 -8.11
N LEU A 19 16.84 -3.15 -8.78
CA LEU A 19 15.65 -2.45 -9.24
C LEU A 19 14.91 -1.78 -8.06
N ARG A 20 14.78 -2.48 -6.94
CA ARG A 20 14.16 -1.95 -5.71
C ARG A 20 14.93 -0.75 -5.16
N GLN A 21 16.26 -0.75 -5.22
CA GLN A 21 17.09 0.39 -4.80
C GLN A 21 16.92 1.59 -5.74
N ALA A 22 16.93 1.37 -7.06
CA ALA A 22 16.75 2.42 -8.06
C ALA A 22 15.38 3.11 -7.93
N LEU A 23 14.30 2.34 -7.80
CA LEU A 23 12.95 2.89 -7.64
C LEU A 23 12.77 3.65 -6.31
N ARG A 24 13.36 3.14 -5.22
CA ARG A 24 13.40 3.87 -3.95
C ARG A 24 14.18 5.17 -4.06
N HIS A 25 15.26 5.20 -4.83
CA HIS A 25 16.00 6.43 -5.10
C HIS A 25 15.13 7.45 -5.86
N ARG A 26 14.49 7.06 -6.98
CA ARG A 26 13.57 7.93 -7.73
C ARG A 26 12.47 8.51 -6.85
N ARG A 27 11.84 7.68 -6.02
CA ARG A 27 10.81 8.11 -5.08
C ARG A 27 11.32 9.12 -4.06
N ARG A 28 12.49 8.87 -3.47
CA ARG A 28 13.08 9.77 -2.46
C ARG A 28 13.61 11.07 -3.06
N ALA A 29 13.94 11.09 -4.35
CA ALA A 29 14.36 12.29 -5.07
C ALA A 29 13.21 13.29 -5.32
N LEU A 30 11.94 12.89 -5.14
CA LEU A 30 10.81 13.82 -5.25
C LEU A 30 10.91 14.92 -4.19
N SER A 31 10.80 16.17 -4.63
CA SER A 31 10.78 17.33 -3.76
C SER A 31 9.52 17.35 -2.88
N PRO A 32 9.53 18.09 -1.75
CA PRO A 32 8.34 18.24 -0.92
C PRO A 32 7.11 18.75 -1.69
N GLY A 33 7.31 19.67 -2.63
CA GLY A 33 6.23 20.20 -3.49
C GLY A 33 5.66 19.14 -4.44
N GLN A 34 6.53 18.35 -5.09
CA GLN A 34 6.11 17.25 -5.96
C GLN A 34 5.34 16.19 -5.17
N ARG A 35 5.84 15.80 -3.99
CA ARG A 35 5.12 14.87 -3.11
C ARG A 35 3.75 15.40 -2.75
N LYS A 36 3.64 16.68 -2.35
CA LYS A 36 2.35 17.27 -1.99
C LYS A 36 1.35 17.31 -3.14
N GLN A 37 1.82 17.61 -4.35
CA GLN A 37 0.99 17.56 -5.55
C GLN A 37 0.53 16.14 -5.84
N ALA A 38 1.44 15.17 -5.73
CA ALA A 38 1.15 13.75 -5.94
C ALA A 38 0.10 13.22 -4.96
N GLU A 39 0.24 13.51 -3.67
CA GLU A 39 -0.73 13.17 -2.61
C GLU A 39 -2.14 13.68 -2.92
N ARG A 40 -2.25 14.94 -3.34
CA ARG A 40 -3.54 15.56 -3.70
C ARG A 40 -4.14 14.88 -4.91
N ALA A 41 -3.33 14.57 -5.92
CA ALA A 41 -3.76 13.93 -7.15
C ALA A 41 -4.19 12.47 -6.90
N LEU A 42 -3.45 11.73 -6.08
CA LEU A 42 -3.80 10.39 -5.61
C LEU A 42 -5.15 10.40 -4.88
N CYS A 43 -5.30 11.28 -3.90
CA CYS A 43 -6.53 11.40 -3.10
C CYS A 43 -7.75 11.72 -3.97
N ARG A 44 -7.62 12.61 -4.97
CA ARG A 44 -8.69 12.90 -5.93
C ARG A 44 -9.10 11.66 -6.74
N ARG A 45 -8.13 10.88 -7.25
CA ARG A 45 -8.41 9.66 -8.01
C ARG A 45 -9.07 8.58 -7.15
N LEU A 46 -8.56 8.34 -5.95
CA LEU A 46 -9.15 7.36 -5.02
C LEU A 46 -10.61 7.70 -4.69
N LYS A 47 -10.93 8.99 -4.51
CA LYS A 47 -12.30 9.48 -4.30
C LYS A 47 -13.22 9.35 -5.52
N GLN A 48 -12.73 8.90 -6.67
CA GLN A 48 -13.58 8.63 -7.84
C GLN A 48 -13.86 7.13 -8.01
N LEU A 49 -13.20 6.26 -7.24
CA LEU A 49 -13.33 4.81 -7.40
C LEU A 49 -14.58 4.27 -6.67
N PRO A 50 -15.45 3.52 -7.35
CA PRO A 50 -16.67 2.96 -6.75
C PRO A 50 -16.40 2.08 -5.52
N GLU A 51 -15.33 1.27 -5.53
CA GLU A 51 -14.92 0.42 -4.41
C GLU A 51 -14.53 1.24 -3.17
N VAL A 52 -13.92 2.42 -3.34
CA VAL A 52 -13.58 3.34 -2.25
C VAL A 52 -14.84 4.01 -1.68
N HIS A 53 -15.85 4.24 -2.51
CA HIS A 53 -17.17 4.72 -2.06
C HIS A 53 -17.96 3.62 -1.33
N ARG A 54 -17.89 2.37 -1.74
CA ARG A 54 -18.68 1.29 -1.12
C ARG A 54 -18.07 0.79 0.19
N ALA A 55 -16.76 0.89 0.36
CA ALA A 55 -16.06 0.38 1.54
C ALA A 55 -16.57 0.98 2.86
N ARG A 56 -16.63 0.13 3.89
CA ARG A 56 -16.96 0.47 5.29
C ARG A 56 -15.82 0.15 6.25
N ARG A 57 -14.93 -0.77 5.86
CA ARG A 57 -13.73 -1.20 6.58
C ARG A 57 -12.54 -1.13 5.64
N VAL A 58 -11.67 -0.14 5.84
CA VAL A 58 -10.53 0.13 4.97
C VAL A 58 -9.23 -0.02 5.76
N ALA A 59 -8.32 -0.84 5.26
CA ALA A 59 -6.94 -0.84 5.73
C ALA A 59 -6.05 0.04 4.86
N LEU A 60 -5.15 0.80 5.48
CA LEU A 60 -4.16 1.63 4.79
C LEU A 60 -2.91 1.78 5.65
N TYR A 61 -1.78 2.08 5.03
CA TYR A 61 -0.49 2.25 5.71
C TYR A 61 -0.26 3.72 6.12
N LEU A 62 0.59 3.93 7.12
CA LEU A 62 1.21 5.23 7.36
C LEU A 62 2.50 5.32 6.54
N PRO A 63 2.69 6.36 5.71
CA PRO A 63 3.77 6.40 4.73
C PRO A 63 5.14 6.46 5.39
N ASN A 64 6.10 5.74 4.81
CA ASN A 64 7.50 5.74 5.20
C ASN A 64 8.42 5.81 3.98
N ASP A 65 9.69 6.21 4.15
CA ASP A 65 10.73 6.13 3.11
C ASP A 65 10.33 6.78 1.76
N GLY A 66 9.58 7.88 1.83
CA GLY A 66 9.09 8.64 0.67
C GLY A 66 7.89 8.01 -0.05
N GLU A 67 7.22 7.01 0.52
CA GLU A 67 5.94 6.51 0.02
C GLU A 67 4.92 7.63 -0.17
N ILE A 68 4.08 7.51 -1.20
CA ILE A 68 2.98 8.45 -1.42
C ILE A 68 2.03 8.41 -0.22
N ASP A 69 1.58 9.57 0.24
CA ASP A 69 0.84 9.67 1.51
C ASP A 69 -0.69 9.52 1.29
N PRO A 70 -1.31 8.44 1.81
CA PRO A 70 -2.76 8.26 1.74
C PRO A 70 -3.52 8.97 2.87
N ARG A 71 -2.86 9.59 3.85
CA ARG A 71 -3.52 10.24 5.00
C ARG A 71 -4.59 11.27 4.62
N PRO A 72 -4.45 12.07 3.54
CA PRO A 72 -5.53 12.94 3.09
C PRO A 72 -6.84 12.22 2.74
N LEU A 73 -6.79 10.92 2.42
CA LEU A 73 -7.98 10.08 2.22
C LEU A 73 -8.61 9.66 3.56
N MET A 74 -7.80 9.43 4.61
CA MET A 74 -8.29 8.99 5.93
C MET A 74 -9.36 9.94 6.47
N ALA A 75 -9.08 11.23 6.51
CA ALA A 75 -10.02 12.24 7.01
C ALA A 75 -11.33 12.31 6.20
N TRP A 76 -11.30 11.92 4.91
CA TRP A 76 -12.51 11.82 4.10
C TRP A 76 -13.27 10.53 4.36
N LEU A 77 -12.58 9.41 4.58
CA LEU A 77 -13.19 8.13 4.97
C LEU A 77 -13.84 8.22 6.37
N GLU A 78 -13.16 8.82 7.34
CA GLU A 78 -13.65 8.99 8.71
C GLU A 78 -14.95 9.81 8.75
N ARG A 79 -15.02 10.93 8.01
CA ARG A 79 -16.24 11.74 7.88
C ARG A 79 -17.42 10.97 7.29
N ARG A 80 -17.16 9.86 6.59
CA ARG A 80 -18.18 8.97 6.03
C ARG A 80 -18.51 7.79 6.95
N GLY A 81 -17.98 7.77 8.16
CA GLY A 81 -18.17 6.69 9.14
C GLY A 81 -17.42 5.39 8.78
N VAL A 82 -16.44 5.46 7.88
CA VAL A 82 -15.61 4.30 7.53
C VAL A 82 -14.65 3.98 8.66
N ARG A 83 -14.58 2.71 9.06
CA ARG A 83 -13.60 2.24 10.06
C ARG A 83 -12.25 2.02 9.40
N LEU A 84 -11.22 2.63 9.98
CA LEU A 84 -9.85 2.56 9.48
C LEU A 84 -9.05 1.52 10.25
N TYR A 85 -8.18 0.82 9.53
CA TYR A 85 -7.28 -0.19 10.09
C TYR A 85 -5.86 0.07 9.61
N LEU A 86 -4.88 -0.05 10.51
CA LEU A 86 -3.47 0.02 10.15
C LEU A 86 -2.86 -1.40 10.14
N PRO A 87 -1.95 -1.69 9.20
CA PRO A 87 -1.14 -2.89 9.25
C PRO A 87 -0.16 -2.81 10.43
N VAL A 88 -0.09 -3.88 11.23
CA VAL A 88 0.79 -4.01 12.40
C VAL A 88 1.60 -5.29 12.24
N LEU A 89 2.91 -5.24 12.46
CA LEU A 89 3.72 -6.46 12.41
C LEU A 89 3.25 -7.44 13.49
N LYS A 90 2.82 -8.64 13.09
CA LYS A 90 2.44 -9.69 14.04
C LYS A 90 3.72 -10.14 14.80
N PRO A 91 3.76 -10.01 16.14
CA PRO A 91 4.89 -10.45 16.95
C PRO A 91 5.18 -11.93 16.74
N LEU A 92 6.47 -12.30 16.77
CA LEU A 92 6.94 -13.69 16.72
C LEU A 92 6.39 -14.50 15.53
N SER A 93 6.12 -13.84 14.41
CA SER A 93 5.62 -14.48 13.19
C SER A 93 6.58 -14.35 12.03
N ASP A 94 6.45 -15.27 11.08
CA ASP A 94 7.13 -15.23 9.79
C ASP A 94 6.53 -14.12 8.91
N ASN A 95 6.82 -12.87 9.26
CA ASN A 95 6.45 -11.68 8.52
C ASN A 95 4.98 -11.65 8.09
N SER A 96 4.05 -11.72 9.04
CA SER A 96 2.62 -11.47 8.75
C SER A 96 2.13 -10.21 9.45
N LEU A 97 1.02 -9.68 8.96
CA LEU A 97 0.38 -8.46 9.46
C LEU A 97 -0.91 -8.79 10.21
N TRP A 98 -1.14 -8.06 11.29
CA TRP A 98 -2.48 -7.79 11.80
C TRP A 98 -3.03 -6.52 11.16
N PHE A 99 -4.35 -6.42 11.05
CA PHE A 99 -5.03 -5.17 10.75
C PHE A 99 -5.75 -4.71 12.01
N VAL A 100 -5.28 -3.61 12.59
CA VAL A 100 -5.74 -3.11 13.90
C VAL A 100 -6.51 -1.83 13.70
N HIS A 101 -7.69 -1.74 14.30
CA HIS A 101 -8.54 -0.55 14.24
C HIS A 101 -7.76 0.68 14.70
N TYR A 102 -7.90 1.77 13.96
CA TYR A 102 -7.17 3.01 14.18
C TYR A 102 -8.13 4.18 14.34
N HIS A 103 -7.79 5.04 15.29
CA HIS A 103 -8.40 6.34 15.54
C HIS A 103 -7.33 7.27 16.15
N PRO A 104 -7.54 8.60 16.18
CA PRO A 104 -6.53 9.55 16.67
C PRO A 104 -5.98 9.28 18.08
N GLY A 105 -6.78 8.66 18.96
CA GLY A 105 -6.37 8.27 20.31
C GLY A 105 -5.74 6.87 20.43
N THR A 106 -5.45 6.19 19.31
CA THR A 106 -4.81 4.87 19.34
C THR A 106 -3.37 5.00 19.86
N PRO A 107 -2.95 4.28 20.91
CA PRO A 107 -1.56 4.27 21.36
C PRO A 107 -0.65 3.72 20.27
N MET A 108 0.39 4.48 19.91
CA MET A 108 1.31 4.15 18.82
C MET A 108 2.72 3.82 19.34
N ARG A 109 3.47 3.06 18.55
CA ARG A 109 4.91 2.82 18.73
C ARG A 109 5.60 2.78 17.38
N ARG A 110 6.93 2.90 17.36
CA ARG A 110 7.71 2.55 16.16
C ARG A 110 8.01 1.05 16.15
N ASN A 111 7.83 0.41 15.01
CA ASN A 111 8.21 -1.00 14.83
C ASN A 111 9.70 -1.15 14.51
N ARG A 112 10.16 -2.39 14.25
CA ARG A 112 11.57 -2.69 13.94
C ARG A 112 12.11 -2.02 12.66
N PHE A 113 11.24 -1.44 11.84
CA PHE A 113 11.60 -0.68 10.64
C PHE A 113 11.44 0.85 10.84
N GLY A 114 11.17 1.30 12.07
CA GLY A 114 10.98 2.71 12.41
C GLY A 114 9.61 3.29 12.04
N ILE A 115 8.68 2.47 11.52
CA ILE A 115 7.36 2.90 11.06
C ILE A 115 6.40 2.97 12.25
N PRO A 116 5.64 4.07 12.42
CA PRO A 116 4.59 4.15 13.43
C PRO A 116 3.47 3.12 13.18
N GLU A 117 3.14 2.34 14.19
CA GLU A 117 2.03 1.37 14.18
C GLU A 117 1.35 1.31 15.56
N PRO A 118 0.09 0.85 15.66
CA PRO A 118 -0.56 0.59 16.94
C PRO A 118 0.30 -0.26 17.89
N HIS A 119 0.34 0.13 19.16
CA HIS A 119 1.13 -0.55 20.18
C HIS A 119 0.74 -2.03 20.31
N THR A 120 1.72 -2.92 20.50
CA THR A 120 1.49 -4.39 20.52
C THR A 120 0.39 -4.81 21.48
N ARG A 121 0.42 -4.31 22.73
CA ARG A 121 -0.61 -4.61 23.74
C ARG A 121 -2.00 -4.12 23.32
N HIS A 122 -2.07 -2.97 22.64
CA HIS A 122 -3.32 -2.45 22.11
C HIS A 122 -3.85 -3.35 20.99
N GLY A 123 -2.99 -3.70 20.02
CA GLY A 123 -3.33 -4.54 18.87
C GLY A 123 -3.56 -6.02 19.19
N ALA A 124 -3.05 -6.54 20.32
CA ALA A 124 -3.25 -7.93 20.72
C ALA A 124 -4.73 -8.24 21.04
N HIS A 125 -5.49 -7.23 21.50
CA HIS A 125 -6.90 -7.38 21.85
C HIS A 125 -7.74 -7.75 20.62
N ARG A 126 -8.38 -8.92 20.63
CA ARG A 126 -9.09 -9.49 19.46
C ARG A 126 -10.18 -8.56 18.93
N ALA A 127 -10.94 -7.88 19.79
CA ALA A 127 -12.00 -6.95 19.37
C ALA A 127 -11.49 -5.74 18.56
N ARG A 128 -10.18 -5.47 18.59
CA ARG A 128 -9.55 -4.37 17.82
C ARG A 128 -8.90 -4.86 16.53
N ARG A 129 -8.85 -6.17 16.31
CA ARG A 129 -8.29 -6.77 15.09
C ARG A 129 -9.41 -7.08 14.10
N MET A 130 -9.11 -6.85 12.83
CA MET A 130 -9.93 -7.32 11.72
C MET A 130 -9.12 -8.35 10.94
N PRO A 131 -9.66 -9.57 10.70
CA PRO A 131 -9.02 -10.47 9.76
C PRO A 131 -9.07 -9.87 8.35
N ALA A 132 -8.02 -10.11 7.55
CA ALA A 132 -7.86 -9.50 6.23
C ALA A 132 -9.05 -9.75 5.30
N TRP A 133 -9.63 -10.96 5.32
CA TRP A 133 -10.79 -11.34 4.52
C TRP A 133 -12.07 -10.56 4.86
N ALA A 134 -12.14 -9.95 6.04
CA ALA A 134 -13.30 -9.18 6.50
C ALA A 134 -13.15 -7.66 6.26
N LEU A 135 -12.05 -7.22 5.66
CA LEU A 135 -11.91 -5.86 5.15
C LEU A 135 -12.62 -5.75 3.80
N ASP A 136 -13.11 -4.56 3.47
CA ASP A 136 -13.71 -4.32 2.16
C ASP A 136 -12.64 -3.89 1.15
N LEU A 137 -11.66 -3.09 1.62
CA LEU A 137 -10.60 -2.51 0.83
C LEU A 137 -9.29 -2.49 1.61
N ILE A 138 -8.20 -2.85 0.96
CA ILE A 138 -6.83 -2.69 1.47
C ILE A 138 -6.06 -1.81 0.50
N LEU A 139 -5.47 -0.73 1.02
CA LEU A 139 -4.58 0.17 0.31
C LEU A 139 -3.13 -0.17 0.70
N LEU A 140 -2.34 -0.64 -0.26
CA LEU A 140 -1.00 -1.20 -0.02
C LEU A 140 0.09 -0.25 -0.52
N PRO A 141 1.20 -0.09 0.23
CA PRO A 141 2.38 0.55 -0.30
C PRO A 141 3.13 -0.40 -1.24
N LEU A 142 3.89 0.16 -2.18
CA LEU A 142 4.76 -0.59 -3.07
C LEU A 142 6.04 0.17 -3.40
N VAL A 143 7.05 -0.54 -3.90
CA VAL A 143 8.33 0.02 -4.40
C VAL A 143 8.30 0.19 -5.90
N GLY A 144 7.73 -0.77 -6.62
CA GLY A 144 7.57 -0.73 -8.08
C GLY A 144 6.26 -1.37 -8.51
N PHE A 145 5.80 -0.99 -9.70
CA PHE A 145 4.63 -1.59 -10.32
C PHE A 145 4.73 -1.59 -11.83
N ASP A 146 3.94 -2.45 -12.48
CA ASP A 146 3.75 -2.44 -13.93
C ASP A 146 2.27 -2.27 -14.32
N ASP A 147 2.03 -2.14 -15.62
CA ASP A 147 0.70 -1.95 -16.18
C ASP A 147 -0.16 -3.24 -16.13
N ARG A 148 0.38 -4.37 -15.63
CA ARG A 148 -0.34 -5.63 -15.42
C ARG A 148 -0.79 -5.83 -13.97
N GLY A 149 -0.64 -4.81 -13.13
CA GLY A 149 -0.99 -4.85 -11.71
C GLY A 149 -0.04 -5.66 -10.85
N GLN A 150 1.13 -6.02 -11.37
CA GLN A 150 2.18 -6.61 -10.53
C GLN A 150 2.77 -5.53 -9.64
N ARG A 151 3.20 -5.94 -8.44
CA ARG A 151 3.86 -5.06 -7.49
C ARG A 151 5.18 -5.64 -7.01
N MET A 152 6.13 -4.77 -6.76
CA MET A 152 7.34 -5.07 -6.03
C MET A 152 7.24 -4.43 -4.64
N GLY A 153 7.27 -5.24 -3.58
CA GLY A 153 7.37 -4.76 -2.20
C GLY A 153 8.82 -4.54 -1.74
N MET A 154 8.99 -4.24 -0.45
CA MET A 154 10.31 -4.05 0.20
C MET A 154 11.14 -5.34 0.32
N GLY A 155 10.56 -6.51 0.05
CA GLY A 155 11.24 -7.82 0.11
C GLY A 155 10.92 -8.67 1.36
N GLY A 156 10.23 -8.11 2.35
CA GLY A 156 9.87 -8.86 3.58
C GLY A 156 8.69 -9.84 3.43
N GLY A 157 7.93 -9.76 2.33
CA GLY A 157 6.80 -10.66 2.04
C GLY A 157 5.58 -10.49 2.96
N PHE A 158 5.47 -9.37 3.68
CA PHE A 158 4.42 -9.16 4.68
C PHE A 158 3.00 -9.21 4.12
N TYR A 159 2.76 -8.46 3.05
CA TYR A 159 1.45 -8.45 2.41
C TYR A 159 1.18 -9.75 1.66
N ASP A 160 2.16 -10.30 0.95
CA ASP A 160 2.01 -11.58 0.24
C ASP A 160 1.58 -12.70 1.18
N ARG A 161 2.23 -12.83 2.34
CA ARG A 161 1.85 -13.82 3.35
C ARG A 161 0.50 -13.54 4.00
N SER A 162 0.21 -12.28 4.33
CA SER A 162 -1.08 -11.90 4.93
C SER A 162 -2.27 -12.03 3.99
N LEU A 163 -2.03 -11.99 2.68
CA LEU A 163 -3.05 -11.99 1.66
C LEU A 163 -3.03 -13.25 0.80
N ALA A 164 -2.19 -14.24 1.08
CA ALA A 164 -2.11 -15.48 0.30
C ALA A 164 -3.45 -16.21 0.13
N PHE A 165 -4.39 -16.03 1.08
CA PHE A 165 -5.75 -16.57 0.98
C PHE A 165 -6.53 -16.04 -0.24
N THR A 166 -6.18 -14.86 -0.77
CA THR A 166 -6.84 -14.25 -1.93
C THR A 166 -6.50 -14.94 -3.25
N LEU A 167 -5.48 -15.80 -3.27
CA LEU A 167 -5.11 -16.62 -4.44
C LEU A 167 -6.10 -17.77 -4.67
N ARG A 168 -7.00 -18.03 -3.72
CA ARG A 168 -8.05 -19.04 -3.83
C ARG A 168 -9.41 -18.36 -4.01
N PRO A 169 -10.37 -19.00 -4.69
CA PRO A 169 -11.73 -18.49 -4.77
C PRO A 169 -12.35 -18.30 -3.38
N GLY A 170 -13.04 -17.18 -3.19
CA GLY A 170 -13.74 -16.88 -1.95
C GLY A 170 -13.85 -15.38 -1.67
N PRO A 171 -14.54 -14.99 -0.58
CA PRO A 171 -14.64 -13.60 -0.17
C PRO A 171 -13.26 -13.02 0.11
N ARG A 172 -12.94 -11.89 -0.54
CA ARG A 172 -11.69 -11.15 -0.32
C ARG A 172 -11.92 -9.65 -0.45
N PRO A 173 -11.09 -8.82 0.22
CA PRO A 173 -11.07 -7.38 -0.02
C PRO A 173 -10.64 -7.06 -1.45
N THR A 174 -11.01 -5.86 -1.91
CA THR A 174 -10.32 -5.21 -3.03
C THR A 174 -8.92 -4.80 -2.58
N LEU A 175 -7.90 -5.11 -3.38
CA LEU A 175 -6.50 -4.78 -3.15
C LEU A 175 -6.07 -3.68 -4.12
N ILE A 176 -5.74 -2.50 -3.60
CA ILE A 176 -5.26 -1.37 -4.40
C ILE A 176 -3.85 -0.98 -3.96
N GLY A 177 -2.91 -0.99 -4.90
CA GLY A 177 -1.56 -0.48 -4.69
C GLY A 177 -1.52 1.04 -4.85
N LEU A 178 -0.80 1.72 -3.96
CA LEU A 178 -0.59 3.17 -4.01
C LEU A 178 0.87 3.48 -4.34
N ALA A 179 1.08 4.35 -5.33
CA ALA A 179 2.41 4.64 -5.84
C ALA A 179 2.58 6.12 -6.23
N HIS A 180 3.82 6.58 -6.24
CA HIS A 180 4.21 7.64 -7.17
C HIS A 180 4.40 7.03 -8.57
N ASP A 181 4.03 7.75 -9.63
CA ASP A 181 4.12 7.22 -11.00
C ASP A 181 5.57 6.96 -11.43
N CYS A 182 6.54 7.65 -10.82
CA CYS A 182 7.97 7.40 -11.03
C CYS A 182 8.43 6.00 -10.56
N GLN A 183 7.55 5.24 -9.90
CA GLN A 183 7.78 3.85 -9.50
C GLN A 183 7.38 2.83 -10.58
N ARG A 184 6.84 3.28 -11.71
CA ARG A 184 6.41 2.42 -12.82
C ARG A 184 7.60 1.85 -13.59
N VAL A 185 7.48 0.59 -13.97
CA VAL A 185 8.38 -0.13 -14.86
C VAL A 185 7.60 -0.79 -16.00
N ASP A 186 8.31 -1.24 -17.03
CA ASP A 186 7.75 -1.98 -18.16
C ASP A 186 7.09 -3.31 -17.73
N ARG A 187 7.82 -4.15 -16.98
CA ARG A 187 7.36 -5.45 -16.53
C ARG A 187 8.11 -5.91 -15.29
N LEU A 188 7.38 -6.31 -14.26
CA LEU A 188 8.00 -6.94 -13.11
C LEU A 188 8.10 -8.46 -13.30
N PRO A 189 9.20 -9.09 -12.85
CA PRO A 189 9.19 -10.54 -12.68
C PRO A 189 8.15 -10.89 -11.62
N ALA A 190 7.26 -11.83 -11.91
CA ALA A 190 6.26 -12.31 -10.95
C ALA A 190 6.73 -13.63 -10.33
N ALA A 191 6.66 -13.74 -9.00
CA ALA A 191 6.83 -15.02 -8.32
C ALA A 191 5.47 -15.69 -8.06
N PRO A 192 5.40 -17.04 -7.94
CA PRO A 192 4.12 -17.74 -7.73
C PRO A 192 3.39 -17.36 -6.43
N TRP A 193 4.10 -16.82 -5.45
CA TRP A 193 3.55 -16.35 -4.18
C TRP A 193 3.23 -14.85 -4.16
N ASP A 194 3.56 -14.10 -5.21
CA ASP A 194 3.26 -12.68 -5.29
C ASP A 194 1.74 -12.52 -5.45
N VAL A 195 1.11 -11.76 -4.53
CA VAL A 195 -0.33 -11.51 -4.58
C VAL A 195 -0.62 -10.36 -5.55
N PRO A 196 -1.35 -10.62 -6.67
CA PRO A 196 -1.68 -9.58 -7.64
C PRO A 196 -2.66 -8.58 -7.04
N LEU A 197 -2.64 -7.35 -7.56
CA LEU A 197 -3.55 -6.28 -7.16
C LEU A 197 -4.72 -6.16 -8.12
N ASP A 198 -5.87 -5.71 -7.63
CA ASP A 198 -7.06 -5.43 -8.46
C ASP A 198 -6.93 -4.08 -9.19
N ALA A 199 -6.17 -3.16 -8.61
CA ALA A 199 -5.82 -1.90 -9.23
C ALA A 199 -4.53 -1.32 -8.65
N ILE A 200 -3.92 -0.41 -9.39
CA ILE A 200 -2.85 0.46 -8.90
C ILE A 200 -3.25 1.90 -9.18
N VAL A 201 -3.17 2.74 -8.15
CA VAL A 201 -3.45 4.17 -8.28
C VAL A 201 -2.17 4.93 -8.01
N SER A 202 -1.73 5.67 -9.03
CA SER A 202 -0.63 6.62 -8.90
C SER A 202 -1.14 8.05 -8.86
N ASP A 203 -0.23 9.00 -8.68
CA ASP A 203 -0.54 10.42 -8.81
C ASP A 203 -0.87 10.87 -10.24
N THR A 204 -0.70 10.01 -11.25
CA THR A 204 -1.01 10.35 -12.65
C THR A 204 -2.09 9.44 -13.26
N ARG A 205 -2.24 8.18 -12.80
CA ARG A 205 -3.13 7.20 -13.45
C ARG A 205 -3.78 6.19 -12.50
N VAL A 206 -4.73 5.45 -13.05
CA VAL A 206 -5.29 4.22 -12.47
C VAL A 206 -5.00 3.09 -13.46
N VAL A 207 -4.33 2.04 -12.99
CA VAL A 207 -4.09 0.80 -13.74
C VAL A 207 -5.07 -0.26 -13.23
N ARG A 208 -5.79 -0.91 -14.13
CA ARG A 208 -6.63 -2.08 -13.86
C ARG A 208 -6.17 -3.23 -14.77
N PRO A 209 -5.72 -4.36 -14.21
CA PRO A 209 -5.36 -5.56 -14.99
C PRO A 209 -6.56 -6.22 -15.66
#